data_AF-A0AA91Z555-F1
#
_entry.id   AF-A0AA91Z555-F1
#
_cell.length_a   1.000
_cell.length_b   1.000
_cell.length_c   1.000
_cell.angle_alpha   90.00
_cell.angle_beta   90.00
_cell.angle_gamma   90.00
#
_symmetry.space_group_name_H-M   'P 1'
#
loop_
_entity.id
_entity.type
_entity.pdbx_description
1 polymer ?
#
loop_
_entity_poly.entity_id
_entity_poly.type
_entity_poly.pdbx_seq_one_letter_code
_entity_poly.pdbx_strand_id
1 'polypeptide(L)'
;MYKKNSATYALLSHRPSTRRFRIALLAGALLTSAFSLTALAETAYVTNEKDNTVSVIDMNSMQVVETIDVGLRPRGILLSSDNKLLYICASDSDRVQIIDLATRKIIKELPSGADPEQFALHNNDRWLYISNEDDALVTVVDVETSEVLAQIDVGVEPEGMGVSPDGKWAVNTSETSNMLHWIDTNTNTLVDNTLVDQRPRHVEFSKDSRLLWASAEIGGTVKIVDVASKDVTHTINFAIKGIHPDRIQPVGVKLSDDGRYAFVALGPANHVAVVDAKTYEVLEYILVGRRVWHMAFNTDQSRLLTTNGVSGDVSVIDVDSLKAVNTVKVGRYPWGVVVTP
;
A
#
# COMPACT_ATOMS: atom_id res chain seq x y z
N MET A 1 46.00 -84.16 15.34
CA MET A 1 45.80 -82.76 15.78
C MET A 1 44.61 -82.76 16.74
N TYR A 2 44.61 -82.18 17.94
CA TYR A 2 45.63 -81.40 18.67
C TYR A 2 45.78 -81.94 20.12
N LYS A 3 46.89 -81.65 20.80
CA LYS A 3 47.22 -82.23 22.12
C LYS A 3 47.02 -81.21 23.26
N LYS A 4 46.37 -81.68 24.34
CA LYS A 4 46.65 -81.45 25.78
C LYS A 4 46.79 -80.03 26.37
N ASN A 5 46.04 -79.87 27.46
CA ASN A 5 46.42 -79.31 28.77
C ASN A 5 46.67 -77.78 28.91
N SER A 6 46.60 -77.19 30.10
CA SER A 6 45.78 -77.39 31.34
C SER A 6 46.25 -76.36 32.38
N ALA A 7 45.31 -75.83 33.17
CA ALA A 7 45.51 -75.12 34.45
C ALA A 7 46.29 -73.78 34.39
N THR A 8 46.29 -72.86 35.37
CA THR A 8 45.47 -72.39 36.53
C THR A 8 46.43 -71.40 37.27
N TYR A 9 45.95 -70.57 38.19
CA TYR A 9 46.73 -69.63 39.06
C TYR A 9 47.22 -68.35 38.36
N ALA A 10 47.37 -67.19 39.02
CA ALA A 10 46.82 -66.72 40.30
C ALA A 10 46.91 -65.19 40.43
N LEU A 11 45.96 -64.64 41.19
CA LEU A 11 46.09 -63.52 42.15
C LEU A 11 47.46 -62.84 42.28
N LEU A 12 47.48 -61.50 42.14
CA LEU A 12 48.09 -60.60 43.13
C LEU A 12 47.47 -59.19 43.00
N SER A 13 47.97 -58.19 43.75
CA SER A 13 47.10 -57.06 44.17
C SER A 13 47.82 -55.79 44.64
N HIS A 14 47.02 -54.83 45.13
CA HIS A 14 47.35 -53.59 45.87
C HIS A 14 47.61 -52.27 45.10
N ARG A 15 47.17 -51.18 45.76
CA ARG A 15 47.16 -49.74 45.39
C ARG A 15 48.51 -49.06 45.84
N PRO A 16 48.74 -47.71 45.88
CA PRO A 16 47.87 -46.53 45.62
C PRO A 16 48.49 -45.22 45.03
N SER A 17 47.63 -44.25 44.61
CA SER A 17 47.83 -42.76 44.68
C SER A 17 49.00 -42.10 43.87
N THR A 18 49.07 -40.81 43.48
CA THR A 18 48.35 -39.54 43.75
C THR A 18 48.42 -38.55 42.54
N ARG A 19 47.56 -37.51 42.55
CA ARG A 19 47.72 -36.12 42.00
C ARG A 19 48.08 -35.83 40.52
N ARG A 20 47.06 -35.29 39.80
CA ARG A 20 47.01 -34.03 39.00
C ARG A 20 48.11 -33.71 37.96
N PHE A 21 47.72 -33.56 36.69
CA PHE A 21 47.66 -32.24 35.98
C PHE A 21 46.77 -32.31 34.72
N ARG A 22 46.43 -31.16 34.13
CA ARG A 22 45.40 -30.95 33.07
C ARG A 22 45.97 -31.05 31.65
N ILE A 23 45.11 -31.38 30.67
CA ILE A 23 44.87 -30.65 29.39
C ILE A 23 43.55 -31.16 28.79
N ALA A 24 42.84 -30.32 28.05
CA ALA A 24 41.47 -30.57 27.59
C ALA A 24 41.35 -30.58 26.06
N LEU A 25 40.35 -31.32 25.54
CA LEU A 25 39.67 -31.08 24.26
C LEU A 25 38.26 -31.68 24.40
N LEU A 26 37.24 -30.85 24.67
CA LEU A 26 36.44 -30.06 23.71
C LEU A 26 35.19 -30.83 23.26
N ALA A 27 34.09 -30.62 24.00
CA ALA A 27 32.77 -31.01 23.57
C ALA A 27 32.28 -30.03 22.49
N GLY A 28 32.05 -30.53 21.27
CA GLY A 28 31.45 -29.76 20.19
C GLY A 28 29.95 -29.59 20.39
N ALA A 29 29.55 -28.61 21.20
CA ALA A 29 28.17 -28.13 21.18
C ALA A 29 27.97 -27.30 19.91
N LEU A 30 27.09 -27.76 19.00
CA LEU A 30 26.63 -26.91 17.90
C LEU A 30 25.85 -25.73 18.49
N LEU A 31 26.46 -24.54 18.51
CA LEU A 31 25.67 -23.32 18.53
C LEU A 31 25.04 -23.15 17.14
N THR A 32 23.81 -23.66 16.99
CA THR A 32 22.89 -23.09 16.00
C THR A 32 22.53 -21.69 16.49
N SER A 33 23.33 -20.70 16.10
CA SER A 33 22.98 -19.29 16.25
C SER A 33 21.74 -19.04 15.41
N ALA A 34 20.57 -19.09 16.05
CA ALA A 34 19.36 -18.55 15.49
C ALA A 34 19.59 -17.05 15.29
N PHE A 35 19.94 -16.66 14.06
CA PHE A 35 19.72 -15.30 13.60
C PHE A 35 18.21 -15.09 13.64
N SER A 36 17.74 -14.61 14.80
CA SER A 36 16.49 -13.87 14.83
C SER A 36 16.75 -12.66 13.95
N LEU A 37 16.29 -12.73 12.71
CA LEU A 37 15.95 -11.54 11.97
C LEU A 37 14.95 -10.82 12.87
N THR A 38 15.41 -9.78 13.56
CA THR A 38 14.50 -8.75 14.04
C THR A 38 13.87 -8.18 12.79
N ALA A 39 12.70 -8.69 12.43
CA ALA A 39 11.80 -8.00 11.54
C ALA A 39 11.73 -6.56 12.06
N LEU A 40 12.01 -5.60 11.19
CA LEU A 40 11.79 -4.21 11.55
C LEU A 40 10.30 -4.05 11.87
N ALA A 41 9.99 -3.15 12.79
CA ALA A 41 8.62 -2.88 13.12
C ALA A 41 8.01 -2.11 11.94
N GLU A 42 7.16 -2.79 11.17
CA GLU A 42 6.46 -2.16 10.04
C GLU A 42 5.80 -0.86 10.53
N THR A 43 5.87 0.19 9.74
CA THR A 43 5.39 1.52 10.11
C THR A 43 4.40 2.01 9.08
N ALA A 44 3.18 2.36 9.52
CA ALA A 44 2.19 2.95 8.63
C ALA A 44 2.17 4.47 8.75
N TYR A 45 2.01 5.14 7.61
CA TYR A 45 1.95 6.60 7.49
C TYR A 45 0.58 6.98 6.92
N VAL A 46 -0.12 7.90 7.59
CA VAL A 46 -1.53 8.24 7.31
C VAL A 46 -1.69 9.75 7.16
N THR A 47 -2.14 10.24 6.01
CA THR A 47 -2.44 11.68 5.80
C THR A 47 -3.75 12.07 6.49
N ASN A 48 -3.72 13.14 7.29
CA ASN A 48 -4.87 13.68 8.02
C ASN A 48 -5.28 15.03 7.44
N GLU A 49 -6.23 15.00 6.50
CA GLU A 49 -6.66 16.15 5.69
C GLU A 49 -6.96 17.40 6.53
N LYS A 50 -7.68 17.24 7.64
CA LYS A 50 -8.19 18.36 8.45
C LYS A 50 -7.24 18.85 9.52
N ASP A 51 -6.12 18.15 9.73
CA ASP A 51 -5.09 18.51 10.71
C ASP A 51 -3.79 19.02 10.08
N ASN A 52 -3.61 18.87 8.76
CA ASN A 52 -2.36 19.19 8.06
C ASN A 52 -1.16 18.39 8.63
N THR A 53 -1.41 17.11 8.93
CA THR A 53 -0.40 16.21 9.52
C THR A 53 -0.38 14.84 8.87
N VAL A 54 0.73 14.12 9.08
CA VAL A 54 0.83 12.67 8.87
C VAL A 54 0.94 11.97 10.22
N SER A 55 0.04 11.03 10.53
CA SER A 55 0.17 10.15 11.69
C SER A 55 1.06 8.96 11.36
N VAL A 56 1.99 8.63 12.26
CA VAL A 56 2.94 7.51 12.14
C VAL A 56 2.52 6.41 13.13
N ILE A 57 2.16 5.23 12.64
CA ILE A 57 1.66 4.09 13.43
C ILE A 57 2.71 2.99 13.46
N ASP A 58 3.07 2.51 14.65
CA ASP A 58 3.84 1.28 14.83
C ASP A 58 2.89 0.07 14.70
N MET A 59 3.14 -0.83 13.74
CA MET A 59 2.23 -1.94 13.40
C MET A 59 2.25 -3.12 14.39
N ASN A 60 3.23 -3.14 15.29
CA ASN A 60 3.33 -4.18 16.33
C ASN A 60 2.45 -3.85 17.53
N SER A 61 2.56 -2.62 18.04
CA SER A 61 1.79 -2.07 19.15
C SER A 61 0.42 -1.53 18.73
N MET A 62 0.26 -1.20 17.45
CA MET A 62 -0.93 -0.58 16.86
C MET A 62 -1.28 0.77 17.50
N GLN A 63 -0.25 1.60 17.68
CA GLN A 63 -0.36 2.93 18.29
C GLN A 63 0.30 3.98 17.41
N VAL A 64 -0.25 5.19 17.42
CA VAL A 64 0.42 6.37 16.84
C VAL A 64 1.63 6.71 17.72
N VAL A 65 2.82 6.61 17.14
CA VAL A 65 4.10 6.88 17.81
C VAL A 65 4.65 8.28 17.51
N GLU A 66 4.21 8.89 16.41
CA GLU A 66 4.58 10.25 16.02
C GLU A 66 3.47 10.91 15.18
N THR A 67 3.48 12.24 15.11
CA THR A 67 2.66 13.01 14.17
C THR A 67 3.57 14.09 13.57
N ILE A 68 3.64 14.12 12.24
CA ILE A 68 4.52 15.00 11.47
C ILE A 68 3.66 16.11 10.86
N ASP A 69 4.02 17.37 11.12
CA ASP A 69 3.37 18.53 10.47
C ASP A 69 3.76 18.59 8.99
N VAL A 70 2.78 18.80 8.11
CA VAL A 70 2.95 18.90 6.66
C VAL A 70 2.17 20.09 6.11
N GLY A 71 2.15 20.26 4.78
CA GLY A 71 1.35 21.27 4.10
C GLY A 71 -0.17 21.10 4.32
N LEU A 72 -0.91 22.09 3.88
CA LEU A 72 -2.37 22.16 4.00
C LEU A 72 -3.08 21.05 3.21
N ARG A 73 -4.17 20.52 3.78
CA ARG A 73 -5.06 19.49 3.20
C ARG A 73 -4.31 18.28 2.62
N PRO A 74 -3.51 17.55 3.40
CA PRO A 74 -2.74 16.42 2.89
C PRO A 74 -3.68 15.27 2.51
N ARG A 75 -3.61 14.80 1.26
CA ARG A 75 -4.41 13.67 0.73
C ARG A 75 -3.54 12.56 0.17
N GLY A 76 -3.13 12.65 -1.10
CA GLY A 76 -2.29 11.64 -1.76
C GLY A 76 -0.99 11.36 -1.00
N ILE A 77 -0.57 10.08 -0.98
CA ILE A 77 0.61 9.59 -0.26
C ILE A 77 1.19 8.36 -0.95
N LEU A 78 2.50 8.33 -1.19
CA LEU A 78 3.22 7.14 -1.67
C LEU A 78 4.67 7.10 -1.18
N LEU A 79 5.30 5.94 -1.32
CA LEU A 79 6.71 5.69 -0.99
C LEU A 79 7.56 5.66 -2.27
N SER A 80 8.84 6.04 -2.18
CA SER A 80 9.84 5.65 -3.19
C SER A 80 9.99 4.12 -3.23
N SER A 81 10.41 3.54 -4.36
CA SER A 81 10.54 2.07 -4.49
C SER A 81 11.57 1.46 -3.51
N ASP A 82 12.48 2.29 -2.99
CA ASP A 82 13.48 1.90 -1.97
C ASP A 82 13.01 2.13 -0.52
N ASN A 83 11.77 2.58 -0.31
CA ASN A 83 11.13 2.89 0.97
C ASN A 83 11.89 3.91 1.86
N LYS A 84 12.69 4.81 1.27
CA LYS A 84 13.40 5.87 2.02
C LYS A 84 12.68 7.22 2.03
N LEU A 85 11.88 7.50 1.01
CA LEU A 85 11.18 8.77 0.84
C LEU A 85 9.68 8.55 0.89
N LEU A 86 8.99 9.49 1.54
CA LEU A 86 7.54 9.57 1.59
C LEU A 86 7.09 10.85 0.90
N TYR A 87 6.26 10.72 -0.12
CA TYR A 87 5.70 11.82 -0.89
C TYR A 87 4.29 12.10 -0.38
N ILE A 88 3.92 13.38 -0.26
CA ILE A 88 2.62 13.84 0.23
C ILE A 88 2.08 14.93 -0.70
N CYS A 89 0.89 14.73 -1.28
CA CYS A 89 0.14 15.83 -1.89
C CYS A 89 -0.43 16.69 -0.76
N ALA A 90 0.01 17.95 -0.68
CA ALA A 90 -0.58 18.97 0.17
C ALA A 90 -1.50 19.84 -0.69
N SER A 91 -2.76 19.42 -0.87
CA SER A 91 -3.64 19.91 -1.94
C SER A 91 -3.93 21.41 -1.81
N ASP A 92 -4.46 21.86 -0.66
CA ASP A 92 -4.67 23.29 -0.32
C ASP A 92 -3.37 24.12 -0.26
N SER A 93 -2.21 23.45 -0.34
CA SER A 93 -0.97 24.19 -0.55
C SER A 93 -0.73 24.44 -2.04
N ASP A 94 -0.99 23.46 -2.93
CA ASP A 94 -0.49 23.23 -4.30
C ASP A 94 0.97 22.76 -4.44
N ARG A 95 1.39 21.75 -3.67
CA ARG A 95 2.70 21.08 -3.83
C ARG A 95 2.68 19.61 -3.42
N VAL A 96 3.64 18.86 -3.94
CA VAL A 96 4.05 17.58 -3.35
C VAL A 96 5.25 17.81 -2.42
N GLN A 97 5.12 17.44 -1.15
CA GLN A 97 6.23 17.46 -0.18
C GLN A 97 6.92 16.10 -0.12
N ILE A 98 8.25 16.09 -0.01
CA ILE A 98 9.05 14.88 0.17
C ILE A 98 9.63 14.85 1.58
N ILE A 99 9.32 13.80 2.34
CA ILE A 99 9.84 13.52 3.67
C ILE A 99 10.90 12.42 3.58
N ASP A 100 12.07 12.65 4.16
CA ASP A 100 13.07 11.60 4.42
C ASP A 100 12.64 10.78 5.64
N LEU A 101 12.45 9.48 5.47
CA LEU A 101 11.87 8.61 6.51
C LEU A 101 12.83 8.28 7.65
N ALA A 102 14.14 8.39 7.43
CA ALA A 102 15.16 8.18 8.46
C ALA A 102 15.22 9.34 9.47
N THR A 103 15.00 10.57 9.01
CA THR A 103 15.03 11.80 9.80
C THR A 103 13.66 12.37 10.14
N ARG A 104 12.60 11.88 9.47
CA ARG A 104 11.19 12.31 9.58
C ARG A 104 10.99 13.80 9.30
N LYS A 105 11.73 14.33 8.32
CA LYS A 105 11.71 15.75 7.94
C LYS A 105 11.39 15.92 6.47
N ILE A 106 10.63 16.97 6.17
CA ILE A 106 10.47 17.47 4.80
C ILE A 106 11.86 17.94 4.32
N ILE A 107 12.34 17.32 3.24
CA ILE A 107 13.64 17.62 2.61
C ILE A 107 13.49 18.37 1.28
N LYS A 108 12.31 18.32 0.66
CA LYS A 108 12.03 18.91 -0.64
C LYS A 108 10.55 19.26 -0.78
N GLU A 109 10.26 20.25 -1.59
CA GLU A 109 8.94 20.47 -2.19
C GLU A 109 9.10 20.40 -3.71
N LEU A 110 8.15 19.75 -4.37
CA LEU A 110 8.04 19.68 -5.83
C LEU A 110 6.92 20.62 -6.29
N PRO A 111 7.06 21.25 -7.48
CA PRO A 111 5.95 21.95 -8.10
C PRO A 111 4.81 20.98 -8.46
N SER A 112 3.62 21.52 -8.57
CA SER A 112 2.43 20.89 -9.16
C SER A 112 1.62 21.98 -9.89
N GLY A 113 0.44 21.63 -10.42
CA GLY A 113 -0.64 22.59 -10.66
C GLY A 113 -1.41 22.91 -9.37
N ALA A 114 -2.52 23.64 -9.52
CA ALA A 114 -3.47 23.96 -8.47
C ALA A 114 -4.20 22.70 -7.95
N ASP A 115 -4.39 22.65 -6.64
CA ASP A 115 -5.09 21.58 -5.91
C ASP A 115 -4.70 20.13 -6.31
N PRO A 116 -3.45 19.68 -6.03
CA PRO A 116 -2.97 18.36 -6.39
C PRO A 116 -3.54 17.25 -5.48
N GLU A 117 -4.20 16.26 -6.07
CA GLU A 117 -5.01 15.27 -5.34
C GLU A 117 -4.32 13.91 -5.17
N GLN A 118 -4.44 13.01 -6.17
CA GLN A 118 -3.59 11.83 -6.26
C GLN A 118 -2.44 12.03 -7.24
N PHE A 119 -1.43 11.17 -7.07
CA PHE A 119 -0.27 11.12 -7.92
C PHE A 119 0.31 9.71 -7.93
N ALA A 120 1.11 9.40 -8.94
CA ALA A 120 1.79 8.11 -9.07
C ALA A 120 3.25 8.31 -9.47
N LEU A 121 4.15 7.59 -8.80
CA LEU A 121 5.56 7.53 -9.14
C LEU A 121 5.78 6.45 -10.20
N HIS A 122 6.46 6.79 -11.28
CA HIS A 122 6.88 5.86 -12.30
C HIS A 122 7.96 4.90 -11.78
N ASN A 123 7.98 3.68 -12.31
CA ASN A 123 8.94 2.61 -11.97
C ASN A 123 10.43 2.92 -12.30
N ASN A 124 10.75 4.17 -12.62
CA ASN A 124 12.11 4.71 -12.77
C ASN A 124 12.56 5.53 -11.55
N ASP A 125 11.72 5.59 -10.50
CA ASP A 125 11.86 6.43 -9.29
C ASP A 125 12.10 7.93 -9.56
N ARG A 126 11.85 8.40 -10.79
CA ARG A 126 12.13 9.77 -11.22
C ARG A 126 10.89 10.56 -11.61
N TRP A 127 9.94 9.98 -12.32
CA TRP A 127 8.81 10.74 -12.88
C TRP A 127 7.56 10.61 -12.02
N LEU A 128 7.09 11.73 -11.50
CA LEU A 128 5.88 11.84 -10.70
C LEU A 128 4.75 12.40 -11.57
N TYR A 129 3.70 11.64 -11.80
CA TYR A 129 2.48 12.09 -12.47
C TYR A 129 1.51 12.60 -11.40
N ILE A 130 1.17 13.89 -11.43
CA ILE A 130 0.38 14.57 -10.41
C ILE A 130 -0.94 15.05 -11.02
N SER A 131 -2.07 14.61 -10.46
CA SER A 131 -3.41 15.09 -10.82
C SER A 131 -3.69 16.43 -10.14
N ASN A 132 -4.11 17.46 -10.89
CA ASN A 132 -4.31 18.83 -10.38
C ASN A 132 -5.78 19.23 -10.62
N GLU A 133 -6.62 19.16 -9.58
CA GLU A 133 -8.09 19.13 -9.68
C GLU A 133 -8.66 20.43 -10.29
N ASP A 134 -8.17 21.58 -9.83
CA ASP A 134 -8.64 22.91 -10.25
C ASP A 134 -8.16 23.30 -11.67
N ASP A 135 -7.04 22.74 -12.14
CA ASP A 135 -6.44 23.09 -13.44
C ASP A 135 -6.95 22.24 -14.62
N ALA A 136 -7.59 21.10 -14.35
CA ALA A 136 -7.86 20.05 -15.36
C ALA A 136 -6.58 19.55 -16.08
N LEU A 137 -5.47 19.46 -15.34
CA LEU A 137 -4.15 19.07 -15.83
C LEU A 137 -3.56 17.87 -15.08
N VAL A 138 -2.80 17.05 -15.80
CA VAL A 138 -1.77 16.19 -15.21
C VAL A 138 -0.40 16.84 -15.40
N THR A 139 0.32 17.06 -14.30
CA THR A 139 1.67 17.62 -14.30
C THR A 139 2.68 16.49 -14.06
N VAL A 140 3.70 16.39 -14.92
CA VAL A 140 4.77 15.39 -14.80
C VAL A 140 6.04 16.08 -14.29
N VAL A 141 6.61 15.61 -13.19
CA VAL A 141 7.78 16.22 -12.53
C VAL A 141 8.91 15.22 -12.37
N ASP A 142 10.16 15.62 -12.64
CA ASP A 142 11.34 14.86 -12.21
C ASP A 142 11.62 15.12 -10.73
N VAL A 143 11.49 14.10 -9.88
CA VAL A 143 11.61 14.24 -8.42
C VAL A 143 13.05 14.54 -7.96
N GLU A 144 14.07 14.25 -8.78
CA GLU A 144 15.47 14.59 -8.49
C GLU A 144 15.76 16.05 -8.84
N THR A 145 15.39 16.52 -10.04
CA THR A 145 15.69 17.90 -10.47
C THR A 145 14.64 18.94 -10.04
N SER A 146 13.43 18.51 -9.64
CA SER A 146 12.23 19.35 -9.45
C SER A 146 11.73 20.05 -10.73
N GLU A 147 12.15 19.60 -11.92
CA GLU A 147 11.71 20.19 -13.19
C GLU A 147 10.36 19.62 -13.63
N VAL A 148 9.46 20.49 -14.09
CA VAL A 148 8.23 20.08 -14.79
C VAL A 148 8.61 19.62 -16.19
N LEU A 149 8.39 18.34 -16.46
CA LEU A 149 8.71 17.68 -17.73
C LEU A 149 7.57 17.81 -18.76
N ALA A 150 6.32 17.80 -18.29
CA ALA A 150 5.14 17.95 -19.11
C ALA A 150 3.96 18.48 -18.29
N GLN A 151 3.03 19.14 -18.98
CA GLN A 151 1.67 19.40 -18.52
C GLN A 151 0.74 18.86 -19.59
N ILE A 152 -0.25 18.07 -19.19
CA ILE A 152 -1.09 17.26 -20.07
C ILE A 152 -2.55 17.61 -19.77
N ASP A 153 -3.25 18.15 -20.78
CA ASP A 153 -4.68 18.43 -20.69
C ASP A 153 -5.48 17.14 -20.48
N VAL A 154 -6.36 17.13 -19.48
CA VAL A 154 -7.26 16.02 -19.15
C VAL A 154 -8.71 16.54 -18.96
N GLY A 155 -9.61 15.72 -18.43
CA GLY A 155 -10.96 16.15 -18.11
C GLY A 155 -11.03 17.02 -16.84
N VAL A 156 -12.14 17.75 -16.71
CA VAL A 156 -12.51 18.55 -15.53
C VAL A 156 -12.54 17.72 -14.24
N GLU A 157 -12.01 18.30 -13.16
CA GLU A 157 -11.82 17.70 -11.82
C GLU A 157 -11.01 16.38 -11.86
N PRO A 158 -9.74 16.39 -12.30
CA PRO A 158 -8.90 15.20 -12.26
C PRO A 158 -8.47 14.89 -10.82
N GLU A 159 -8.76 13.68 -10.34
CA GLU A 159 -8.43 13.24 -8.96
C GLU A 159 -7.43 12.07 -8.95
N GLY A 160 -7.85 10.91 -9.45
CA GLY A 160 -7.13 9.65 -9.31
C GLY A 160 -5.95 9.53 -10.27
N MET A 161 -4.92 8.80 -9.86
CA MET A 161 -3.72 8.58 -10.68
C MET A 161 -3.11 7.20 -10.41
N GLY A 162 -2.68 6.52 -11.47
CA GLY A 162 -1.92 5.27 -11.38
C GLY A 162 -0.94 5.11 -12.55
N VAL A 163 0.18 4.42 -12.31
CA VAL A 163 1.14 4.00 -13.35
C VAL A 163 1.14 2.47 -13.44
N SER A 164 1.21 1.90 -14.64
CA SER A 164 1.24 0.46 -14.85
C SER A 164 2.54 -0.17 -14.30
N PRO A 165 2.51 -1.40 -13.77
CA PRO A 165 3.73 -2.09 -13.30
C PRO A 165 4.82 -2.32 -14.37
N ASP A 166 4.48 -2.29 -15.65
CA ASP A 166 5.44 -2.30 -16.77
C ASP A 166 5.93 -0.90 -17.18
N GLY A 167 5.44 0.15 -16.52
CA GLY A 167 5.81 1.56 -16.69
C GLY A 167 5.23 2.24 -17.93
N LYS A 168 4.53 1.55 -18.84
CA LYS A 168 4.15 2.12 -20.14
C LYS A 168 2.99 3.11 -20.10
N TRP A 169 2.10 2.97 -19.13
CA TRP A 169 0.88 3.76 -19.03
C TRP A 169 0.80 4.49 -17.71
N ALA A 170 0.55 5.80 -17.75
CA ALA A 170 -0.09 6.50 -16.65
C ALA A 170 -1.58 6.67 -16.99
N VAL A 171 -2.46 6.53 -16.00
CA VAL A 171 -3.89 6.78 -16.16
C VAL A 171 -4.39 7.68 -15.05
N ASN A 172 -5.12 8.72 -15.46
CA ASN A 172 -5.76 9.68 -14.58
C ASN A 172 -7.29 9.54 -14.64
N THR A 173 -8.00 9.77 -13.53
CA THR A 173 -9.47 9.86 -13.52
C THR A 173 -9.91 11.31 -13.46
N SER A 174 -10.97 11.67 -14.20
CA SER A 174 -11.61 12.99 -14.10
C SER A 174 -13.05 12.87 -13.63
N GLU A 175 -13.33 13.38 -12.43
CA GLU A 175 -14.56 13.23 -11.66
C GLU A 175 -15.78 13.72 -12.44
N THR A 176 -15.85 15.02 -12.78
CA THR A 176 -16.98 15.60 -13.52
C THR A 176 -17.06 15.09 -14.96
N SER A 177 -15.92 14.73 -15.56
CA SER A 177 -15.86 14.28 -16.96
C SER A 177 -16.24 12.80 -17.15
N ASN A 178 -16.20 12.00 -16.09
CA ASN A 178 -16.49 10.57 -16.08
C ASN A 178 -15.57 9.76 -17.03
N MET A 179 -14.29 10.13 -17.09
CA MET A 179 -13.30 9.55 -18.01
C MET A 179 -12.05 9.03 -17.28
N LEU A 180 -11.41 8.05 -17.92
CA LEU A 180 -10.03 7.63 -17.67
C LEU A 180 -9.17 8.16 -18.82
N HIS A 181 -8.10 8.87 -18.48
CA HIS A 181 -7.20 9.54 -19.41
C HIS A 181 -5.90 8.74 -19.56
N TRP A 182 -5.67 8.12 -20.73
CA TRP A 182 -4.52 7.25 -20.98
C TRP A 182 -3.32 8.03 -21.51
N ILE A 183 -2.25 8.06 -20.73
CA ILE A 183 -1.01 8.78 -21.03
C ILE A 183 0.09 7.77 -21.34
N ASP A 184 0.67 7.84 -22.54
CA ASP A 184 1.90 7.10 -22.86
C ASP A 184 3.07 7.78 -22.13
N THR A 185 3.73 7.04 -21.24
CA THR A 185 4.81 7.58 -20.40
C THR A 185 6.08 7.87 -21.21
N ASN A 186 6.31 7.18 -22.33
CA ASN A 186 7.50 7.38 -23.17
C ASN A 186 7.51 8.75 -23.85
N THR A 187 6.33 9.28 -24.15
CA THR A 187 6.13 10.57 -24.82
C THR A 187 5.53 11.64 -23.91
N ASN A 188 4.98 11.26 -22.75
CA ASN A 188 4.18 12.11 -21.86
C ASN A 188 3.03 12.81 -22.60
N THR A 189 2.27 12.03 -23.38
CA THR A 189 1.11 12.53 -24.15
C THR A 189 -0.13 11.70 -23.85
N LEU A 190 -1.28 12.37 -23.73
CA LEU A 190 -2.59 11.73 -23.77
C LEU A 190 -2.78 11.06 -25.15
N VAL A 191 -3.14 9.77 -25.17
CA VAL A 191 -3.37 9.01 -26.41
C VAL A 191 -4.78 8.45 -26.56
N ASP A 192 -5.54 8.32 -25.46
CA ASP A 192 -6.90 7.77 -25.48
C ASP A 192 -7.71 8.15 -24.23
N ASN A 193 -9.04 8.02 -24.29
CA ASN A 193 -9.95 8.27 -23.19
C ASN A 193 -11.02 7.17 -23.08
N THR A 194 -11.11 6.49 -21.94
CA THR A 194 -12.18 5.50 -21.67
C THR A 194 -13.30 6.15 -20.85
N LEU A 195 -14.54 6.13 -21.36
CA LEU A 195 -15.71 6.58 -20.60
C LEU A 195 -16.05 5.56 -19.49
N VAL A 196 -16.34 6.04 -18.28
CA VAL A 196 -16.73 5.24 -17.12
C VAL A 196 -17.99 5.82 -16.45
N ASP A 197 -18.45 5.20 -15.35
CA ASP A 197 -19.64 5.67 -14.63
C ASP A 197 -19.31 6.92 -13.78
N GLN A 198 -20.31 7.50 -13.13
CA GLN A 198 -20.21 8.84 -12.56
C GLN A 198 -19.17 9.01 -11.45
N ARG A 199 -18.39 10.10 -11.52
CA ARG A 199 -17.42 10.52 -10.51
C ARG A 199 -16.30 9.48 -10.25
N PRO A 200 -15.44 9.19 -11.24
CA PRO A 200 -14.35 8.24 -11.07
C PRO A 200 -13.23 8.79 -10.19
N ARG A 201 -12.88 8.05 -9.14
CA ARG A 201 -11.95 8.51 -8.08
C ARG A 201 -10.58 7.87 -8.11
N HIS A 202 -10.50 6.58 -8.44
CA HIS A 202 -9.27 5.83 -8.27
C HIS A 202 -9.06 4.79 -9.36
N VAL A 203 -7.80 4.54 -9.68
CA VAL A 203 -7.35 3.51 -10.61
C VAL A 203 -6.23 2.67 -10.00
N GLU A 204 -6.36 1.35 -10.07
CA GLU A 204 -5.37 0.38 -9.60
C GLU A 204 -5.10 -0.63 -10.73
N PHE A 205 -3.85 -0.75 -11.16
CA PHE A 205 -3.44 -1.70 -12.20
C PHE A 205 -3.25 -3.10 -11.61
N SER A 206 -3.59 -4.14 -12.38
CA SER A 206 -3.16 -5.51 -12.05
C SER A 206 -1.64 -5.62 -12.14
N LYS A 207 -1.05 -6.47 -11.28
CA LYS A 207 0.40 -6.65 -11.16
C LYS A 207 1.10 -7.07 -12.47
N ASP A 208 0.36 -7.68 -13.40
CA ASP A 208 0.83 -8.06 -14.73
C ASP A 208 0.60 -6.99 -15.82
N SER A 209 0.11 -5.80 -15.44
CA SER A 209 -0.21 -4.66 -16.32
C SER A 209 -1.29 -4.93 -17.37
N ARG A 210 -2.12 -5.97 -17.20
CA ARG A 210 -3.13 -6.37 -18.20
C ARG A 210 -4.50 -5.74 -17.97
N LEU A 211 -4.86 -5.49 -16.72
CA LEU A 211 -6.15 -4.94 -16.33
C LEU A 211 -5.96 -3.66 -15.52
N LEU A 212 -6.93 -2.75 -15.65
CA LEU A 212 -7.09 -1.56 -14.84
C LEU A 212 -8.44 -1.64 -14.12
N TRP A 213 -8.43 -1.47 -12.80
CA TRP A 213 -9.63 -1.39 -11.98
C TRP A 213 -9.91 0.09 -11.70
N ALA A 214 -11.03 0.61 -12.18
CA ALA A 214 -11.41 2.02 -12.02
C ALA A 214 -12.71 2.16 -11.20
N SER A 215 -12.66 2.83 -10.05
CA SER A 215 -13.85 3.08 -9.22
C SER A 215 -14.61 4.33 -9.67
N ALA A 216 -15.93 4.28 -9.57
CA ALA A 216 -16.84 5.40 -9.81
C ALA A 216 -17.73 5.63 -8.58
N GLU A 217 -17.45 6.68 -7.81
CA GLU A 217 -18.07 6.93 -6.49
C GLU A 217 -19.59 7.08 -6.63
N ILE A 218 -20.05 8.04 -7.45
CA ILE A 218 -21.48 8.28 -7.65
C ILE A 218 -22.11 7.23 -8.57
N GLY A 219 -21.34 6.65 -9.49
CA GLY A 219 -21.76 5.52 -10.32
C GLY A 219 -22.09 4.26 -9.51
N GLY A 220 -21.48 4.08 -8.33
CA GLY A 220 -21.69 2.91 -7.48
C GLY A 220 -21.00 1.63 -8.00
N THR A 221 -20.01 1.76 -8.88
CA THR A 221 -19.40 0.64 -9.62
C THR A 221 -17.87 0.66 -9.62
N VAL A 222 -17.27 -0.49 -9.94
CA VAL A 222 -15.87 -0.57 -10.38
C VAL A 222 -15.85 -1.15 -11.79
N LYS A 223 -15.24 -0.44 -12.74
CA LYS A 223 -15.00 -0.91 -14.10
C LYS A 223 -13.71 -1.71 -14.14
N ILE A 224 -13.73 -2.82 -14.87
CA ILE A 224 -12.51 -3.54 -15.27
C ILE A 224 -12.24 -3.20 -16.73
N VAL A 225 -11.07 -2.66 -17.01
CA VAL A 225 -10.65 -2.22 -18.34
C VAL A 225 -9.44 -3.05 -18.78
N ASP A 226 -9.48 -3.59 -20.00
CA ASP A 226 -8.30 -4.26 -20.57
C ASP A 226 -7.29 -3.20 -21.05
N VAL A 227 -6.04 -3.29 -20.61
CA VAL A 227 -5.03 -2.23 -20.82
C VAL A 227 -4.59 -2.12 -22.29
N ALA A 228 -4.66 -3.22 -23.06
CA ALA A 228 -4.22 -3.22 -24.45
C ALA A 228 -5.25 -2.53 -25.37
N SER A 229 -6.52 -2.91 -25.23
CA SER A 229 -7.66 -2.38 -25.99
C SER A 229 -8.23 -1.08 -25.44
N LYS A 230 -8.11 -0.86 -24.12
CA LYS A 230 -8.76 0.22 -23.34
C LYS A 230 -10.29 0.11 -23.25
N ASP A 231 -10.82 -1.06 -23.65
CA ASP A 231 -12.22 -1.41 -23.56
C ASP A 231 -12.60 -1.84 -22.13
N VAL A 232 -13.77 -1.39 -21.67
CA VAL A 232 -14.41 -1.90 -20.44
C VAL A 232 -14.86 -3.35 -20.69
N THR A 233 -14.22 -4.29 -19.99
CA THR A 233 -14.51 -5.73 -20.10
C THR A 233 -15.50 -6.21 -19.03
N HIS A 234 -15.58 -5.53 -17.90
CA HIS A 234 -16.52 -5.87 -16.81
C HIS A 234 -16.98 -4.64 -16.01
N THR A 235 -18.11 -4.77 -15.31
CA THR A 235 -18.61 -3.75 -14.36
C THR A 235 -19.09 -4.44 -13.09
N ILE A 236 -18.37 -4.23 -11.99
CA ILE A 236 -18.71 -4.72 -10.66
C ILE A 236 -19.74 -3.78 -10.04
N ASN A 237 -20.79 -4.36 -9.47
CA ASN A 237 -21.85 -3.67 -8.74
C ASN A 237 -21.88 -4.18 -7.30
N PHE A 238 -22.31 -3.33 -6.35
CA PHE A 238 -22.32 -3.66 -4.93
C PHE A 238 -23.72 -3.55 -4.31
N ALA A 239 -24.06 -4.48 -3.42
CA ALA A 239 -25.38 -4.54 -2.77
C ALA A 239 -25.27 -4.99 -1.31
N ILE A 240 -25.31 -4.02 -0.38
CA ILE A 240 -25.27 -4.29 1.06
C ILE A 240 -26.70 -4.26 1.62
N LYS A 241 -27.11 -5.35 2.27
CA LYS A 241 -28.47 -5.50 2.81
C LYS A 241 -28.80 -4.39 3.82
N GLY A 242 -29.84 -3.61 3.52
CA GLY A 242 -30.32 -2.52 4.39
C GLY A 242 -29.62 -1.17 4.17
N ILE A 243 -28.69 -1.07 3.23
CA ILE A 243 -28.09 0.19 2.79
C ILE A 243 -28.67 0.56 1.42
N HIS A 244 -29.04 1.83 1.24
CA HIS A 244 -29.54 2.34 -0.05
C HIS A 244 -28.39 2.41 -1.08
N PRO A 245 -28.60 2.03 -2.36
CA PRO A 245 -27.55 2.05 -3.38
C PRO A 245 -26.73 3.34 -3.45
N ASP A 246 -27.38 4.51 -3.36
CA ASP A 246 -26.72 5.83 -3.37
C ASP A 246 -25.70 6.07 -2.24
N ARG A 247 -25.65 5.20 -1.21
CA ARG A 247 -24.63 5.23 -0.15
C ARG A 247 -23.47 4.27 -0.42
N ILE A 248 -23.62 3.34 -1.35
CA ILE A 248 -22.67 2.29 -1.68
C ILE A 248 -21.74 2.81 -2.79
N GLN A 249 -20.88 3.74 -2.40
CA GLN A 249 -20.04 4.50 -3.33
C GLN A 249 -18.58 4.04 -3.25
N PRO A 250 -18.03 3.38 -4.28
CA PRO A 250 -16.66 2.87 -4.28
C PRO A 250 -15.63 3.99 -4.46
N VAL A 251 -14.55 3.94 -3.68
CA VAL A 251 -13.45 4.91 -3.71
C VAL A 251 -12.10 4.21 -3.92
N GLY A 252 -11.27 3.98 -2.91
CA GLY A 252 -10.03 3.23 -3.06
C GLY A 252 -10.25 1.76 -3.47
N VAL A 253 -9.37 1.25 -4.32
CA VAL A 253 -9.28 -0.17 -4.73
C VAL A 253 -7.87 -0.66 -4.38
N LYS A 254 -7.72 -1.87 -3.86
CA LYS A 254 -6.41 -2.50 -3.64
C LYS A 254 -6.42 -3.96 -4.03
N LEU A 255 -5.50 -4.36 -4.90
CA LEU A 255 -5.35 -5.75 -5.36
C LEU A 255 -4.31 -6.50 -4.52
N SER A 256 -4.59 -7.75 -4.15
CA SER A 256 -3.59 -8.61 -3.49
C SER A 256 -2.57 -9.16 -4.50
N ASP A 257 -1.33 -9.33 -4.04
CA ASP A 257 -0.18 -9.74 -4.87
C ASP A 257 -0.30 -11.16 -5.43
N ASP A 258 -1.08 -12.00 -4.76
CA ASP A 258 -1.43 -13.37 -5.17
C ASP A 258 -2.60 -13.43 -6.17
N GLY A 259 -3.22 -12.28 -6.47
CA GLY A 259 -4.38 -12.17 -7.35
C GLY A 259 -5.61 -12.94 -6.85
N ARG A 260 -5.74 -13.18 -5.54
CA ARG A 260 -6.99 -13.71 -4.94
C ARG A 260 -8.06 -12.63 -4.84
N TYR A 261 -7.71 -11.47 -4.26
CA TYR A 261 -8.69 -10.50 -3.81
C TYR A 261 -8.46 -9.10 -4.40
N ALA A 262 -9.56 -8.42 -4.67
CA ALA A 262 -9.63 -6.98 -4.75
C ALA A 262 -10.44 -6.47 -3.55
N PHE A 263 -9.86 -5.56 -2.79
CA PHE A 263 -10.56 -4.86 -1.72
C PHE A 263 -11.03 -3.51 -2.27
N VAL A 264 -12.31 -3.18 -2.07
CA VAL A 264 -12.93 -1.93 -2.55
C VAL A 264 -13.57 -1.21 -1.38
N ALA A 265 -13.10 0.00 -1.09
CA ALA A 265 -13.65 0.83 -0.04
C ALA A 265 -14.98 1.45 -0.51
N LEU A 266 -16.07 1.18 0.22
CA LEU A 266 -17.42 1.68 -0.05
C LEU A 266 -17.74 2.82 0.93
N GLY A 267 -17.30 4.03 0.58
CA GLY A 267 -17.08 5.15 1.47
C GLY A 267 -18.23 5.44 2.43
N PRO A 268 -19.34 6.05 1.97
CA PRO A 268 -20.49 6.41 2.83
C PRO A 268 -21.24 5.21 3.42
N ALA A 269 -21.03 4.00 2.87
CA ALA A 269 -21.57 2.77 3.41
C ALA A 269 -20.77 2.26 4.63
N ASN A 270 -19.54 2.73 4.84
CA ASN A 270 -18.64 2.31 5.94
C ASN A 270 -18.22 0.84 5.85
N HIS A 271 -18.06 0.31 4.63
CA HIS A 271 -17.66 -1.09 4.41
C HIS A 271 -16.49 -1.18 3.43
N VAL A 272 -15.64 -2.20 3.57
CA VAL A 272 -14.76 -2.66 2.49
C VAL A 272 -15.38 -3.91 1.88
N ALA A 273 -15.68 -3.88 0.59
CA ALA A 273 -16.06 -5.08 -0.16
C ALA A 273 -14.83 -5.92 -0.47
N VAL A 274 -14.94 -7.22 -0.30
CA VAL A 274 -13.96 -8.21 -0.76
C VAL A 274 -14.49 -8.82 -2.05
N VAL A 275 -13.73 -8.75 -3.12
CA VAL A 275 -14.10 -9.27 -4.45
C VAL A 275 -13.07 -10.31 -4.87
N ASP A 276 -13.50 -11.44 -5.43
CA ASP A 276 -12.59 -12.37 -6.09
C ASP A 276 -12.03 -11.72 -7.36
N ALA A 277 -10.71 -11.54 -7.43
CA ALA A 277 -10.07 -10.74 -8.48
C ALA A 277 -10.07 -11.41 -9.88
N LYS A 278 -10.56 -12.66 -9.99
CA LYS A 278 -10.55 -13.45 -11.24
C LYS A 278 -11.95 -13.63 -11.83
N THR A 279 -12.96 -13.72 -10.97
CA THR A 279 -14.38 -13.91 -11.33
C THR A 279 -15.19 -12.61 -11.19
N TYR A 280 -14.66 -11.63 -10.46
CA TYR A 280 -15.31 -10.36 -10.11
C TYR A 280 -16.55 -10.49 -9.22
N GLU A 281 -16.75 -11.67 -8.60
CA GLU A 281 -17.82 -11.89 -7.63
C GLU A 281 -17.50 -11.22 -6.28
N VAL A 282 -18.47 -10.51 -5.72
CA VAL A 282 -18.34 -9.92 -4.37
C VAL A 282 -18.57 -11.01 -3.33
N LEU A 283 -17.56 -11.27 -2.49
CA LEU A 283 -17.52 -12.36 -1.53
C LEU A 283 -18.05 -11.95 -0.15
N GLU A 284 -17.69 -10.76 0.32
CA GLU A 284 -17.97 -10.29 1.70
C GLU A 284 -17.99 -8.75 1.78
N TYR A 285 -18.67 -8.20 2.78
CA TYR A 285 -18.67 -6.79 3.14
C TYR A 285 -18.19 -6.59 4.58
N ILE A 286 -16.95 -6.14 4.75
CA ILE A 286 -16.32 -5.92 6.05
C ILE A 286 -16.72 -4.54 6.57
N LEU A 287 -17.47 -4.47 7.67
CA LEU A 287 -17.79 -3.22 8.37
C LEU A 287 -16.52 -2.59 8.96
N VAL A 288 -16.30 -1.30 8.68
CA VAL A 288 -15.15 -0.50 9.13
C VAL A 288 -15.61 0.83 9.75
N GLY A 289 -14.68 1.77 9.94
CA GLY A 289 -15.00 3.13 10.42
C GLY A 289 -15.80 3.96 9.41
N ARG A 290 -16.12 5.20 9.80
CA ARG A 290 -17.06 6.05 9.05
C ARG A 290 -16.38 6.79 7.90
N ARG A 291 -17.00 6.74 6.72
CA ARG A 291 -16.46 7.26 5.44
C ARG A 291 -15.06 6.72 5.17
N VAL A 292 -15.02 5.44 4.81
CA VAL A 292 -13.79 4.77 4.38
C VAL A 292 -13.23 5.38 3.08
N TRP A 293 -11.90 5.37 2.91
CA TRP A 293 -11.18 5.97 1.78
C TRP A 293 -10.16 4.99 1.15
N HIS A 294 -8.86 5.21 1.32
CA HIS A 294 -7.81 4.43 0.67
C HIS A 294 -7.28 3.32 1.59
N MET A 295 -6.45 2.45 1.02
CA MET A 295 -6.03 1.21 1.63
C MET A 295 -4.57 0.90 1.29
N ALA A 296 -3.87 0.28 2.23
CA ALA A 296 -2.54 -0.29 2.01
C ALA A 296 -2.40 -1.61 2.76
N PHE A 297 -1.81 -2.60 2.10
CA PHE A 297 -1.37 -3.81 2.80
C PHE A 297 -0.12 -3.51 3.62
N ASN A 298 0.12 -4.33 4.65
CA ASN A 298 1.46 -4.51 5.19
C ASN A 298 2.32 -5.40 4.26
N THR A 299 3.60 -5.57 4.58
CA THR A 299 4.62 -6.17 3.69
C THR A 299 4.31 -7.61 3.28
N ASP A 300 3.75 -8.42 4.18
CA ASP A 300 3.37 -9.81 3.90
C ASP A 300 1.90 -9.98 3.45
N GLN A 301 1.16 -8.87 3.33
CA GLN A 301 -0.27 -8.81 3.03
C GLN A 301 -1.18 -9.62 3.96
N SER A 302 -0.71 -9.98 5.17
CA SER A 302 -1.59 -10.57 6.20
C SER A 302 -2.60 -9.55 6.76
N ARG A 303 -2.27 -8.26 6.66
CA ARG A 303 -3.11 -7.15 7.12
C ARG A 303 -3.33 -6.11 6.03
N LEU A 304 -4.55 -5.60 5.96
CA LEU A 304 -4.94 -4.46 5.15
C LEU A 304 -5.38 -3.31 6.07
N LEU A 305 -4.75 -2.15 5.95
CA LEU A 305 -5.16 -0.92 6.62
C LEU A 305 -6.12 -0.17 5.73
N THR A 306 -7.13 0.49 6.32
CA THR A 306 -7.99 1.44 5.60
C THR A 306 -8.31 2.67 6.44
N THR A 307 -8.28 3.84 5.80
CA THR A 307 -8.53 5.15 6.42
C THR A 307 -10.03 5.46 6.48
N ASN A 308 -10.50 5.99 7.61
CA ASN A 308 -11.91 6.34 7.81
C ASN A 308 -12.06 7.83 8.19
N GLY A 309 -12.34 8.66 7.19
CA GLY A 309 -12.29 10.12 7.31
C GLY A 309 -13.18 10.69 8.42
N VAL A 310 -14.43 10.21 8.49
CA VAL A 310 -15.45 10.76 9.41
C VAL A 310 -15.38 10.16 10.82
N SER A 311 -14.69 9.04 11.04
CA SER A 311 -14.41 8.52 12.39
C SER A 311 -13.04 8.92 12.95
N GLY A 312 -12.10 9.38 12.12
CA GLY A 312 -10.76 9.80 12.57
C GLY A 312 -9.92 8.61 13.03
N ASP A 313 -10.03 7.49 12.32
CA ASP A 313 -9.31 6.26 12.60
C ASP A 313 -8.88 5.53 11.33
N VAL A 314 -7.94 4.60 11.51
CA VAL A 314 -7.66 3.52 10.58
C VAL A 314 -8.33 2.26 11.11
N SER A 315 -9.01 1.50 10.24
CA SER A 315 -9.41 0.12 10.52
C SER A 315 -8.35 -0.83 9.98
N VAL A 316 -8.08 -1.91 10.72
CA VAL A 316 -7.14 -2.95 10.32
C VAL A 316 -7.91 -4.23 10.09
N ILE A 317 -7.79 -4.78 8.88
CA ILE A 317 -8.44 -5.99 8.42
C ILE A 317 -7.39 -7.11 8.37
N ASP A 318 -7.74 -8.26 8.95
CA ASP A 318 -7.01 -9.52 8.78
C ASP A 318 -7.47 -10.18 7.47
N VAL A 319 -6.52 -10.45 6.57
CA VAL A 319 -6.78 -10.79 5.16
C VAL A 319 -7.17 -12.25 4.96
N ASP A 320 -6.74 -13.16 5.85
CA ASP A 320 -7.11 -14.57 5.78
C ASP A 320 -8.50 -14.84 6.38
N SER A 321 -8.88 -14.13 7.46
CA SER A 321 -10.20 -14.27 8.09
C SER A 321 -11.26 -13.28 7.60
N LEU A 322 -10.87 -12.33 6.74
CA LEU A 322 -11.69 -11.26 6.15
C LEU A 322 -12.48 -10.47 7.21
N LYS A 323 -11.79 -10.01 8.26
CA LYS A 323 -12.41 -9.30 9.40
C LYS A 323 -11.62 -8.09 9.82
N ALA A 324 -12.32 -7.01 10.18
CA ALA A 324 -11.73 -5.93 10.96
C ALA A 324 -11.34 -6.46 12.35
N VAL A 325 -10.06 -6.44 12.67
CA VAL A 325 -9.47 -6.98 13.92
C VAL A 325 -8.98 -5.89 14.87
N ASN A 326 -8.72 -4.68 14.38
CA ASN A 326 -8.31 -3.55 15.22
C ASN A 326 -8.71 -2.20 14.62
N THR A 327 -8.64 -1.14 15.42
CA THR A 327 -8.74 0.24 14.94
C THR A 327 -7.78 1.16 15.70
N VAL A 328 -7.11 2.05 14.98
CA VAL A 328 -6.12 2.99 15.52
C VAL A 328 -6.62 4.41 15.30
N LYS A 329 -6.73 5.20 16.38
CA LYS A 329 -7.08 6.62 16.27
C LYS A 329 -5.90 7.40 15.72
N VAL A 330 -6.18 8.28 14.76
CA VAL A 330 -5.22 9.16 14.06
C VAL A 330 -5.75 10.60 14.10
N GLY A 331 -5.24 11.48 13.25
CA GLY A 331 -5.81 12.82 13.07
C GLY A 331 -7.22 12.82 12.48
N ARG A 332 -7.75 14.02 12.27
CA ARG A 332 -9.09 14.27 11.71
C ARG A 332 -9.05 14.14 10.20
N TYR A 333 -10.04 13.45 9.64
CA TYR A 333 -10.18 13.20 8.20
C TYR A 333 -8.96 12.47 7.61
N PRO A 334 -8.60 11.28 8.12
CA PRO A 334 -7.58 10.46 7.48
C PRO A 334 -8.03 10.03 6.08
N TRP A 335 -7.15 10.18 5.10
CA TRP A 335 -7.48 10.01 3.68
C TRP A 335 -6.62 8.92 3.02
N GLY A 336 -5.31 9.09 3.01
CA GLY A 336 -4.36 8.15 2.42
C GLY A 336 -3.58 7.36 3.47
N VAL A 337 -3.08 6.17 3.09
CA VAL A 337 -2.22 5.34 3.94
C VAL A 337 -1.19 4.59 3.10
N VAL A 338 0.03 4.44 3.64
CA VAL A 338 1.07 3.51 3.16
C VAL A 338 1.72 2.79 4.34
N VAL A 339 2.42 1.68 4.09
CA VAL A 339 3.16 0.91 5.10
C VAL A 339 4.59 0.67 4.60
N THR A 340 5.58 0.92 5.46
CA THR A 340 6.98 0.56 5.22
C THR A 340 7.36 -0.73 5.96
N PRO A 341 8.27 -1.55 5.42
CA PRO A 341 8.84 -2.71 6.11
C PRO A 341 9.66 -2.39 7.37
#